data_AF-A0A398B160-F1
#
_entry.id   AF-A0A398B160-F1
#
_cell.length_a   1.000
_cell.length_b   1.000
_cell.length_c   1.000
_cell.angle_alpha   90.00
_cell.angle_beta   90.00
_cell.angle_gamma   90.00
#
_symmetry.space_group_name_H-M   'P 1'
#
loop_
_entity.id
_entity.type
_entity.pdbx_description
1 polymer ?
#
loop_
_entity_poly.entity_id
_entity_poly.type
_entity_poly.pdbx_seq_one_letter_code
_entity_poly.pdbx_strand_id
1 'polypeptide(L)'
;MKENLKERLKYLYTGEGFSIILFIFCAYSWYLVFPDMELHTLFSFWLSFFILEFILLQGFLYWYVKYRRLMMTGCSLTPEWLIRLLKTCKRINIILLSVTFIVMLAEFMIAPVSIPGSSIRIVIFIYIFSTAEYINYYHLQLSYDNKSDLKTLFQIKKLKRSPLSKDLARLKES
;
A
#
# COMPACT_ATOMS: atom_id res chain seq x y z
N MET A 1 11.87 -7.83 24.90
CA MET A 1 11.83 -8.21 23.45
C MET A 1 10.41 -8.41 22.92
N LYS A 2 9.52 -9.14 23.62
CA LYS A 2 8.11 -9.30 23.20
C LYS A 2 7.29 -7.99 23.27
N GLU A 3 7.55 -7.13 24.26
CA GLU A 3 6.86 -5.83 24.40
C GLU A 3 7.18 -4.87 23.26
N ASN A 4 8.46 -4.69 22.91
CA ASN A 4 8.86 -3.85 21.77
C ASN A 4 8.23 -4.33 20.45
N LEU A 5 8.07 -5.65 20.26
CA LEU A 5 7.40 -6.20 19.08
C LEU A 5 5.89 -5.88 19.08
N LYS A 6 5.24 -5.98 20.24
CA LYS A 6 3.82 -5.64 20.41
C LYS A 6 3.56 -4.17 20.08
N GLU A 7 4.37 -3.26 20.63
CA GLU A 7 4.25 -1.82 20.35
C GLU A 7 4.46 -1.52 18.87
N ARG A 8 5.47 -2.16 18.25
CA ARG A 8 5.71 -2.01 16.81
C ARG A 8 4.53 -2.47 15.97
N LEU A 9 3.97 -3.65 16.24
CA LEU A 9 2.82 -4.16 15.49
C LEU A 9 1.59 -3.27 15.68
N LYS A 10 1.40 -2.72 16.89
CA LYS A 10 0.35 -1.76 17.17
C LYS A 10 0.50 -0.50 16.33
N TYR A 11 1.68 0.12 16.36
CA TYR A 11 2.02 1.30 15.58
C TYR A 11 1.76 1.09 14.09
N LEU A 12 2.19 -0.05 13.55
CA LEU A 12 2.02 -0.40 12.14
C LEU A 12 0.54 -0.44 11.74
N TYR A 13 -0.29 -1.26 12.39
CA TYR A 13 -1.70 -1.35 11.96
C TYR A 13 -2.45 -0.03 12.22
N THR A 14 -2.15 0.70 13.31
CA THR A 14 -2.79 2.00 13.53
C THR A 14 -2.37 3.03 12.50
N GLY A 15 -1.11 3.00 12.06
CA GLY A 15 -0.59 3.86 11.01
C GLY A 15 -1.30 3.61 9.68
N GLU A 16 -1.40 2.35 9.26
CA GLU A 16 -2.13 1.97 8.03
C GLU A 16 -3.60 2.42 8.08
N GLY A 17 -4.29 2.14 9.20
CA GLY A 17 -5.68 2.54 9.39
C GLY A 17 -5.87 4.06 9.38
N PHE A 18 -4.93 4.79 9.99
CA PHE A 18 -4.94 6.26 9.95
C PHE A 18 -4.70 6.79 8.54
N SER A 19 -3.76 6.20 7.79
CA SER A 19 -3.47 6.58 6.40
C SER A 19 -4.69 6.42 5.51
N ILE A 20 -5.43 5.31 5.62
CA ILE A 20 -6.69 5.08 4.87
C ILE A 20 -7.68 6.22 5.11
N ILE A 21 -7.93 6.56 6.38
CA ILE A 21 -8.87 7.63 6.73
C ILE A 21 -8.36 8.98 6.21
N LEU A 22 -7.06 9.25 6.38
CA LEU A 22 -6.44 10.50 5.98
C LEU A 22 -6.46 10.69 4.46
N PHE A 23 -6.18 9.65 3.68
CA PHE A 23 -6.19 9.75 2.22
C PHE A 23 -7.60 9.99 1.67
N ILE A 24 -8.62 9.32 2.21
CA ILE A 24 -10.04 9.61 1.87
C ILE A 24 -10.38 11.06 2.21
N PHE A 25 -10.03 11.52 3.41
CA PHE A 25 -10.28 12.90 3.84
C PHE A 25 -9.53 13.91 2.95
N CYS A 26 -8.28 13.64 2.60
CA CYS A 26 -7.48 14.48 1.72
C CYS A 26 -8.05 14.52 0.30
N ALA A 27 -8.49 13.39 -0.26
CA ALA A 27 -9.12 13.33 -1.58
C ALA A 27 -10.43 14.15 -1.60
N TYR A 28 -11.25 14.02 -0.56
CA TYR A 28 -12.48 14.80 -0.41
C TYR A 28 -12.19 16.30 -0.23
N SER A 29 -11.23 16.66 0.63
CA SER A 29 -10.84 18.05 0.85
C SER A 29 -10.26 18.68 -0.41
N TRP A 30 -9.48 17.92 -1.18
CA TRP A 30 -8.92 18.37 -2.44
C TRP A 30 -10.01 18.71 -3.45
N TYR A 31 -11.04 17.86 -3.55
CA TYR A 31 -12.20 18.12 -4.39
C TYR A 31 -12.90 19.44 -4.03
N LEU A 32 -12.99 19.79 -2.74
CA LEU A 32 -13.60 21.05 -2.29
C LEU A 32 -12.73 22.29 -2.57
N VAL A 33 -11.40 22.17 -2.42
CA VAL A 33 -10.49 23.32 -2.53
C VAL A 33 -10.05 23.59 -3.98
N PHE A 34 -9.95 22.54 -4.80
CA PHE A 34 -9.45 22.64 -6.18
C PHE A 34 -10.44 22.02 -7.18
N PRO A 35 -11.67 22.56 -7.30
CA PRO A 35 -12.68 22.02 -8.21
C PRO A 35 -12.22 22.07 -9.68
N ASP A 36 -11.46 23.11 -10.05
CA ASP A 36 -10.97 23.34 -11.41
C ASP A 36 -9.95 22.27 -11.89
N MET A 37 -9.42 21.44 -11.00
CA MET A 37 -8.55 20.33 -11.40
C MET A 37 -9.32 19.14 -11.98
N GLU A 38 -10.63 19.06 -11.76
CA GLU A 38 -11.50 18.03 -12.32
C GLU A 38 -11.00 16.58 -12.09
N LEU A 39 -10.20 16.32 -11.03
CA LEU A 39 -9.64 14.97 -10.76
C LEU A 39 -10.70 13.88 -10.67
N HIS A 40 -11.89 14.25 -10.21
CA HIS A 40 -13.04 13.38 -10.06
C HIS A 40 -13.61 12.87 -11.40
N THR A 41 -13.28 13.51 -12.53
CA THR A 41 -13.71 13.07 -13.86
C THR A 41 -12.78 12.01 -14.45
N LEU A 42 -11.56 11.88 -13.91
CA LEU A 42 -10.54 10.96 -14.41
C LEU A 42 -10.74 9.56 -13.82
N PHE A 43 -10.92 8.57 -14.68
CA PHE A 43 -11.08 7.19 -14.26
C PHE A 43 -9.76 6.62 -13.71
N SER A 44 -8.62 7.00 -14.29
CA SER A 44 -7.29 6.64 -13.77
C SER A 44 -7.02 7.16 -12.36
N PHE A 45 -7.58 8.31 -11.98
CA PHE A 45 -7.51 8.82 -10.61
C PHE A 45 -8.19 7.85 -9.65
N TRP A 46 -9.47 7.53 -9.90
CA TRP A 46 -10.25 6.65 -9.03
C TRP A 46 -9.68 5.25 -8.93
N LEU A 47 -9.21 4.68 -10.04
CA LEU A 47 -8.55 3.39 -10.03
C LEU A 47 -7.26 3.41 -9.21
N SER A 48 -6.40 4.41 -9.41
CA SER A 48 -5.14 4.53 -8.68
C SER A 48 -5.36 4.72 -7.17
N PHE A 49 -6.34 5.55 -6.82
CA PHE A 49 -6.76 5.82 -5.44
C PHE A 49 -7.35 4.57 -4.79
N PHE A 50 -8.26 3.87 -5.48
CA PHE A 50 -8.82 2.62 -5.00
C PHE A 50 -7.74 1.56 -4.72
N ILE A 51 -6.77 1.41 -5.63
CA ILE A 51 -5.66 0.48 -5.45
C ILE A 51 -4.82 0.85 -4.23
N LEU A 52 -4.55 2.15 -4.02
CA LEU A 52 -3.83 2.63 -2.83
C LEU A 52 -4.53 2.16 -1.55
N GLU A 53 -5.80 2.52 -1.41
CA GLU A 53 -6.62 2.16 -0.25
C GLU A 53 -6.73 0.65 -0.07
N PHE A 54 -6.88 -0.08 -1.16
CA PHE A 54 -6.98 -1.53 -1.13
C PHE A 54 -5.68 -2.19 -0.64
N ILE A 55 -4.51 -1.67 -1.01
CA ILE A 55 -3.21 -2.16 -0.51
C ILE A 55 -3.00 -1.78 0.94
N LEU A 56 -3.32 -0.55 1.35
CA LEU A 56 -3.22 -0.12 2.75
C LEU A 56 -4.13 -0.97 3.64
N LEU A 57 -5.34 -1.31 3.17
CA LEU A 57 -6.24 -2.21 3.89
C LEU A 57 -5.65 -3.61 4.04
N GLN A 58 -4.97 -4.14 3.02
CA GLN A 58 -4.25 -5.42 3.11
C GLN A 58 -3.13 -5.34 4.17
N GLY A 59 -2.40 -4.23 4.20
CA GLY A 59 -1.38 -3.94 5.20
C GLY A 59 -1.94 -3.88 6.62
N PHE A 60 -3.00 -3.09 6.81
CA PHE A 60 -3.77 -2.99 8.04
C PHE A 60 -4.18 -4.37 8.56
N LEU A 61 -4.86 -5.17 7.72
CA LEU A 61 -5.33 -6.51 8.09
C LEU A 61 -4.17 -7.44 8.47
N TYR A 62 -3.07 -7.39 7.72
CA TYR A 62 -1.88 -8.18 7.98
C TYR A 62 -1.29 -7.87 9.37
N TRP A 63 -1.06 -6.58 9.66
CA TRP A 63 -0.49 -6.16 10.94
C TRP A 63 -1.43 -6.35 12.11
N TYR A 64 -2.73 -6.07 11.92
CA TYR A 64 -3.76 -6.26 12.93
C TYR A 64 -3.88 -7.71 13.37
N VAL A 65 -3.94 -8.66 12.41
CA VAL A 65 -4.03 -10.09 12.74
C VAL A 65 -2.76 -10.59 13.44
N LYS A 66 -1.57 -10.14 13.01
CA LYS A 66 -0.32 -10.43 13.72
C LYS A 66 -0.32 -9.93 15.15
N TYR A 67 -0.76 -8.69 15.36
CA TYR A 67 -0.88 -8.09 16.68
C TYR A 67 -1.84 -8.89 17.57
N ARG A 68 -3.06 -9.16 17.07
CA ARG A 68 -4.08 -9.93 17.79
C ARG A 68 -3.58 -11.32 18.17
N ARG A 69 -2.89 -12.01 17.27
CA ARG A 69 -2.37 -13.35 17.56
C ARG A 69 -1.25 -13.33 18.58
N LEU A 70 -0.33 -12.36 18.49
CA LEU A 70 0.70 -12.17 19.52
C LEU A 70 0.07 -11.94 20.90
N MET A 71 -1.02 -11.20 20.98
CA MET A 71 -1.75 -10.93 22.22
C MET A 71 -2.48 -12.14 22.79
N MET A 72 -3.07 -12.99 21.93
CA MET A 72 -3.88 -14.13 22.37
C MET A 72 -3.04 -15.39 22.66
N THR A 73 -2.01 -15.67 21.85
CA THR A 73 -1.26 -16.93 21.92
C THR A 73 0.22 -16.75 22.21
N GLY A 74 0.71 -15.51 22.31
CA GLY A 74 2.14 -15.22 22.47
C GLY A 74 2.99 -15.49 21.23
N CYS A 75 2.37 -15.84 20.09
CA CYS A 75 3.04 -16.15 18.83
C CYS A 75 2.62 -15.16 17.72
N SER A 76 3.59 -14.63 16.98
CA SER A 76 3.34 -13.67 15.88
C SER A 76 3.22 -14.32 14.50
N LEU A 77 3.06 -15.65 14.45
CA LEU A 77 2.98 -16.39 13.19
C LEU A 77 1.67 -16.08 12.46
N THR A 78 1.73 -15.66 11.21
CA THR A 78 0.53 -15.30 10.44
C THR A 78 -0.33 -16.54 10.16
N PRO A 79 -1.67 -16.48 10.33
CA PRO A 79 -2.55 -17.59 9.97
C PRO A 79 -2.49 -17.91 8.47
N GLU A 80 -2.51 -19.19 8.11
CA GLU A 80 -2.42 -19.59 6.71
C GLU A 80 -3.58 -19.08 5.86
N TRP A 81 -4.79 -19.01 6.40
CA TRP A 81 -5.96 -18.49 5.69
C TRP A 81 -5.72 -17.04 5.22
N LEU A 82 -5.08 -16.22 6.06
CA LEU A 82 -4.76 -14.85 5.76
C LEU A 82 -3.64 -14.76 4.70
N ILE A 83 -2.62 -15.60 4.81
CA ILE A 83 -1.56 -15.64 3.79
C ILE A 83 -2.14 -16.09 2.44
N ARG A 84 -3.06 -17.06 2.41
CA ARG A 84 -3.77 -17.49 1.19
C ARG A 84 -4.60 -16.35 0.59
N LEU A 85 -5.36 -15.63 1.41
CA LEU A 85 -6.10 -14.43 0.98
C LEU A 85 -5.17 -13.39 0.37
N LEU A 86 -4.09 -13.03 1.08
CA LEU A 86 -3.12 -12.03 0.62
C LEU A 86 -2.35 -12.48 -0.63
N LYS A 87 -2.16 -13.79 -0.84
CA LYS A 87 -1.59 -14.35 -2.08
C LYS A 87 -2.54 -14.14 -3.27
N THR A 88 -3.84 -14.27 -3.07
CA THR A 88 -4.84 -13.94 -4.09
C THR A 88 -4.87 -12.44 -4.35
N CYS A 89 -4.89 -11.61 -3.29
CA CYS A 89 -4.79 -10.15 -3.41
C CYS A 89 -3.54 -9.72 -4.18
N LYS A 90 -2.39 -10.40 -4.00
CA LYS A 90 -1.17 -10.13 -4.78
C LYS A 90 -1.41 -10.19 -6.29
N ARG A 91 -2.17 -11.18 -6.76
CA ARG A 91 -2.49 -11.36 -8.19
C ARG A 91 -3.48 -10.29 -8.65
N ILE A 92 -4.50 -10.02 -7.84
CA ILE A 92 -5.50 -8.98 -8.11
C ILE A 92 -4.82 -7.62 -8.23
N ASN A 93 -3.90 -7.27 -7.32
CA ASN A 93 -3.16 -6.01 -7.34
C ASN A 93 -2.35 -5.85 -8.65
N ILE A 94 -1.70 -6.90 -9.16
CA ILE A 94 -0.97 -6.83 -10.44
C ILE A 94 -1.93 -6.53 -11.58
N ILE A 95 -3.08 -7.22 -11.63
CA ILE A 95 -4.09 -7.01 -12.67
C ILE A 95 -4.62 -5.57 -12.60
N LEU A 96 -5.01 -5.10 -11.40
CA LEU A 96 -5.51 -3.75 -11.20
C LEU A 96 -4.47 -2.68 -11.58
N LEU A 97 -3.21 -2.82 -11.16
CA LEU A 97 -2.13 -1.90 -11.53
C LEU A 97 -1.87 -1.88 -13.04
N SER A 98 -1.96 -3.03 -13.70
CA SER A 98 -1.77 -3.14 -15.16
C SER A 98 -2.93 -2.50 -15.92
N VAL A 99 -4.18 -2.79 -15.52
CA VAL A 99 -5.37 -2.18 -16.11
C VAL A 99 -5.35 -0.66 -15.92
N THR A 100 -5.00 -0.20 -14.71
CA THR A 100 -4.91 1.24 -14.40
C THR A 100 -3.87 1.94 -15.27
N PHE A 101 -2.72 1.30 -15.50
CA PHE A 101 -1.71 1.84 -16.41
C PHE A 101 -2.24 2.00 -17.84
N ILE A 102 -2.94 0.99 -18.35
CA ILE A 102 -3.54 1.03 -19.70
C ILE A 102 -4.60 2.13 -19.78
N VAL A 103 -5.50 2.20 -18.80
CA VAL A 103 -6.53 3.26 -18.70
C VAL A 103 -5.88 4.64 -18.67
N MET A 104 -4.86 4.83 -17.84
CA MET A 104 -4.15 6.10 -17.71
C MET A 104 -3.49 6.52 -19.03
N LEU A 105 -2.85 5.59 -19.74
CA LEU A 105 -2.29 5.86 -21.07
C LEU A 105 -3.39 6.22 -22.09
N ALA A 106 -4.50 5.49 -22.09
CA ALA A 106 -5.63 5.76 -22.98
C ALA A 106 -6.24 7.14 -22.70
N GLU A 107 -6.48 7.47 -21.43
CA GLU A 107 -6.96 8.79 -21.02
C GLU A 107 -5.98 9.87 -21.47
N PHE A 108 -4.67 9.73 -21.27
CA PHE A 108 -3.72 10.78 -21.65
C PHE A 108 -3.51 10.93 -23.17
N MET A 109 -3.72 9.86 -23.95
CA MET A 109 -3.59 9.90 -25.41
C MET A 109 -4.86 10.39 -26.12
N ILE A 110 -6.04 10.08 -25.56
CA ILE A 110 -7.36 10.41 -26.13
C ILE A 110 -7.90 11.71 -25.54
N ALA A 111 -7.37 12.14 -24.38
CA ALA A 111 -7.84 13.31 -23.68
C ALA A 111 -7.93 14.55 -24.59
N PRO A 112 -9.05 15.28 -24.53
CA PRO A 112 -9.07 16.63 -25.08
C PRO A 112 -8.00 17.48 -24.38
N VAL A 113 -7.49 18.49 -25.08
CA VAL A 113 -6.48 19.47 -24.61
C VAL A 113 -6.90 20.16 -23.29
N SER A 114 -8.14 19.98 -22.85
CA SER A 114 -8.75 20.57 -21.66
C SER A 114 -8.35 19.93 -20.31
N ILE A 115 -7.66 18.78 -20.25
CA ILE A 115 -7.23 18.24 -18.94
C ILE A 115 -6.12 19.11 -18.35
N PRO A 116 -6.28 19.65 -17.12
CA PRO A 116 -5.22 20.42 -16.49
C PRO A 116 -3.98 19.57 -16.24
N GLY A 117 -2.80 20.07 -16.65
CA GLY A 117 -1.54 19.35 -16.46
C GLY A 117 -1.20 19.05 -14.99
N SER A 118 -1.75 19.80 -14.04
CA SER A 118 -1.66 19.50 -12.60
C SER A 118 -2.35 18.19 -12.23
N SER A 119 -3.49 17.90 -12.85
CA SER A 119 -4.30 16.71 -12.59
C SER A 119 -3.57 15.45 -13.03
N ILE A 120 -2.95 15.50 -14.22
CA ILE A 120 -2.09 14.44 -14.75
C ILE A 120 -0.96 14.11 -13.76
N ARG A 121 -0.27 15.13 -13.22
CA ARG A 121 0.82 14.92 -12.25
C ARG A 121 0.34 14.24 -10.97
N ILE A 122 -0.84 14.61 -10.47
CA ILE A 122 -1.42 14.02 -9.26
C ILE A 122 -1.79 12.56 -9.50
N VAL A 123 -2.43 12.24 -10.63
CA VAL A 123 -2.76 10.86 -11.00
C VAL A 123 -1.51 10.00 -11.08
N ILE A 124 -0.47 10.47 -11.79
CA ILE A 124 0.82 9.77 -11.90
C ILE A 124 1.44 9.56 -10.51
N PHE A 125 1.42 10.59 -9.67
CA PHE A 125 1.95 10.51 -8.31
C PHE A 125 1.23 9.43 -7.49
N ILE A 126 -0.11 9.43 -7.48
CA ILE A 126 -0.91 8.44 -6.74
C ILE A 126 -0.63 7.04 -7.31
N TYR A 127 -0.62 6.86 -8.63
CA TYR A 127 -0.33 5.58 -9.27
C TYR A 127 1.06 5.03 -8.88
N ILE A 128 2.09 5.87 -8.93
CA ILE A 128 3.45 5.51 -8.51
C ILE A 128 3.46 5.15 -7.02
N PHE A 129 2.77 5.92 -6.19
CA PHE A 129 2.68 5.68 -4.75
C PHE A 129 1.97 4.35 -4.44
N SER A 130 0.84 4.04 -5.10
CA SER A 130 0.16 2.75 -5.01
C SER A 130 1.06 1.60 -5.44
N THR A 131 1.85 1.79 -6.50
CA THR A 131 2.83 0.81 -6.96
C THR A 131 3.96 0.61 -5.94
N ALA A 132 4.43 1.69 -5.33
CA ALA A 132 5.43 1.66 -4.28
C ALA A 132 4.90 0.90 -3.06
N GLU A 133 3.66 1.13 -2.62
CA GLU A 133 3.04 0.37 -1.53
C GLU A 133 2.86 -1.11 -1.89
N TYR A 134 2.47 -1.42 -3.13
CA TYR A 134 2.44 -2.82 -3.60
C TYR A 134 3.82 -3.49 -3.46
N ILE A 135 4.89 -2.81 -3.88
CA ILE A 135 6.25 -3.31 -3.74
C ILE A 135 6.63 -3.45 -2.26
N ASN A 136 6.29 -2.44 -1.46
CA ASN A 136 6.53 -2.35 -0.03
C ASN A 136 6.00 -3.58 0.71
N TYR A 137 4.76 -3.95 0.40
CA TYR A 137 4.07 -5.07 1.04
C TYR A 137 4.46 -6.42 0.47
N TYR A 138 4.57 -6.58 -0.85
CA TYR A 138 4.67 -7.90 -1.46
C TYR A 138 6.08 -8.36 -1.85
N HIS A 139 7.07 -7.46 -1.82
CA HIS A 139 8.41 -7.73 -2.33
C HIS A 139 9.52 -7.23 -1.41
N LEU A 140 9.66 -5.91 -1.26
CA LEU A 140 10.78 -5.26 -0.59
C LEU A 140 10.26 -4.27 0.44
N GLN A 141 10.85 -4.22 1.63
CA GLN A 141 10.50 -3.22 2.62
C GLN A 141 11.08 -1.86 2.20
N LEU A 142 10.20 -0.92 1.87
CA LEU A 142 10.50 0.47 1.57
C LEU A 142 10.24 1.36 2.78
N SER A 143 9.19 1.08 3.56
CA SER A 143 8.89 1.79 4.80
C SER A 143 9.70 1.22 5.97
N TYR A 144 10.58 2.06 6.54
CA TYR A 144 11.41 1.71 7.69
C TYR A 144 11.05 2.59 8.89
N ASP A 145 10.44 1.98 9.90
CA ASP A 145 9.95 2.68 11.09
C ASP A 145 11.01 2.78 12.20
N ASN A 146 12.15 2.10 12.06
CA ASN A 146 13.18 2.01 13.08
C ASN A 146 14.52 2.58 12.59
N LYS A 147 15.10 3.49 13.38
CA LYS A 147 16.41 4.10 13.13
C LYS A 147 17.52 3.06 12.95
N SER A 148 17.46 1.93 13.65
CA SER A 148 18.45 0.84 13.47
C SER A 148 18.32 0.15 12.12
N ASP A 149 17.09 -0.01 11.61
CA ASP A 149 16.84 -0.60 10.30
C ASP A 149 17.28 0.36 9.18
N LEU A 150 17.04 1.67 9.35
CA LEU A 150 17.54 2.71 8.45
C LEU A 150 19.07 2.74 8.40
N LYS A 151 19.75 2.72 9.55
CA LYS A 151 21.23 2.70 9.61
C LYS A 151 21.80 1.47 8.89
N THR A 152 21.17 0.32 9.07
CA THR A 152 21.54 -0.92 8.36
C THR A 152 21.34 -0.79 6.85
N LEU A 153 20.25 -0.16 6.39
CA LEU A 153 20.01 0.11 4.97
C LEU A 153 21.10 1.02 4.38
N PHE A 154 21.43 2.12 5.05
CA PHE A 154 22.46 3.04 4.59
C PHE A 154 23.86 2.41 4.55
N GLN A 155 24.15 1.50 5.48
CA GLN A 155 25.44 0.80 5.54
C GLN A 155 25.56 -0.33 4.50
N ILE A 156 24.52 -1.12 4.29
CA ILE A 156 24.56 -2.33 3.46
C ILE A 156 24.02 -2.05 2.03
N LYS A 157 23.32 -0.92 1.82
CA LYS A 157 22.65 -0.52 0.57
C LYS A 157 21.74 -1.60 -0.04
N LYS A 158 21.23 -2.53 0.78
CA LYS A 158 20.33 -3.60 0.34
C LYS A 158 18.97 -3.46 1.02
N LEU A 159 17.92 -3.41 0.20
CA LEU A 159 16.53 -3.46 0.66
C LEU A 159 16.22 -4.83 1.25
N LYS A 160 15.61 -4.85 2.43
CA LYS A 160 15.17 -6.10 3.09
C LYS A 160 13.92 -6.63 2.38
N ARG A 161 13.73 -7.95 2.37
CA ARG A 161 12.41 -8.52 1.99
C ARG A 161 11.35 -8.10 2.99
N SER A 162 10.17 -7.74 2.48
CA SER A 162 9.05 -7.37 3.33
C SER A 162 8.62 -8.54 4.23
N PRO A 163 8.10 -8.27 5.43
CA PRO A 163 7.61 -9.33 6.33
C PRO A 163 6.52 -10.20 5.69
N LEU A 164 5.61 -9.62 4.93
CA LEU A 164 4.57 -10.36 4.21
C LEU A 164 5.16 -11.24 3.09
N SER A 165 6.17 -10.76 2.36
CA SER A 165 6.87 -11.56 1.35
C SER A 165 7.52 -12.81 1.96
N LYS A 166 8.12 -12.68 3.16
CA LYS A 166 8.68 -13.82 3.90
C LYS A 166 7.61 -14.82 4.32
N ASP A 167 6.46 -14.36 4.80
CA ASP A 167 5.36 -15.24 5.18
C ASP A 167 4.73 -15.95 3.95
N LEU A 168 4.64 -15.26 2.81
CA LEU A 168 4.20 -15.84 1.54
C LEU A 168 5.15 -16.92 1.02
N ALA A 169 6.46 -16.75 1.22
CA ALA A 169 7.46 -17.75 0.84
C ALA A 169 7.33 -19.03 1.68
N ARG A 170 7.02 -18.90 2.99
CA ARG A 170 6.83 -20.05 3.88
C ARG A 170 5.73 -21.01 3.41
N LEU A 171 4.63 -20.48 2.87
CA LEU A 171 3.54 -21.31 2.30
C LEU A 171 3.90 -22.02 0.98
N LYS A 172 5.01 -21.68 0.32
CA LYS A 172 5.48 -22.42 -0.86
C LYS A 172 6.31 -23.65 -0.50
N GLU A 173 6.80 -23.71 0.74
CA GLU A 173 7.71 -24.76 1.24
C GLU A 173 6.96 -25.81 2.09
N SER A 174 5.67 -25.58 2.38
CA SER A 174 4.74 -26.48 3.07
C SER A 174 3.84 -27.21 2.08
#